data_AF-A0A139AXI1-F1
#
_entry.id   AF-A0A139AXI1-F1
#
_cell.length_a   1.000
_cell.length_b   1.000
_cell.length_c   1.000
_cell.angle_alpha   90.00
_cell.angle_beta   90.00
_cell.angle_gamma   90.00
#
_symmetry.space_group_name_H-M   'P 1'
#
loop_
_entity.id
_entity.type
_entity.pdbx_description
1 polymer ?
#
loop_
_entity_poly.entity_id
_entity_poly.type
_entity_poly.pdbx_seq_one_letter_code
_entity_poly.pdbx_strand_id
1 'polypeptide(L)'
;MISTRLVSGRANSSFGTYCARLAGLPDELVTRGVRVSTALAKFDPIPMQVTEKEKQRDSAAESLAIKMLDMDLENVGLATCWTEVERFERRR
;
A
#
# COMPACT_ATOMS: atom_id res chain seq x y z
N MET A 1 20.71 0.08 27.87
CA MET A 1 22.06 0.67 28.02
C MET A 1 22.66 0.75 26.62
N ILE A 2 22.85 1.96 26.07
CA ILE A 2 23.48 2.14 24.76
C ILE A 2 24.98 1.98 24.98
N SER A 3 25.57 0.93 24.41
CA SER A 3 27.02 0.74 24.42
C SER A 3 27.63 1.65 23.38
N THR A 4 28.56 2.53 23.77
CA THR A 4 29.35 3.38 22.86
C THR A 4 30.57 2.66 22.28
N ARG A 5 30.71 1.35 22.54
CA ARG A 5 31.83 0.54 22.07
C ARG A 5 31.54 0.00 20.68
N LEU A 6 32.51 0.14 19.78
CA LEU A 6 32.50 -0.54 18.50
C LEU A 6 32.76 -2.04 18.71
N VAL A 7 31.88 -2.88 18.19
CA VAL A 7 32.01 -4.34 18.22
C VAL A 7 31.91 -4.86 16.80
N SER A 8 32.79 -5.77 16.42
CA SER A 8 32.75 -6.40 15.09
C SER A 8 31.54 -7.32 14.97
N GLY A 9 30.93 -7.34 13.79
CA GLY A 9 29.77 -8.17 13.49
C GLY A 9 28.58 -7.36 12.99
N ARG A 10 27.42 -8.01 12.90
CA ARG A 10 26.16 -7.40 12.47
C ARG A 10 25.23 -7.26 13.67
N ALA A 11 24.39 -6.23 13.66
CA ALA A 11 23.34 -6.09 14.65
C ALA A 11 22.24 -7.14 14.40
N ASN A 12 21.87 -7.87 15.45
CA ASN A 12 20.84 -8.92 15.37
C ASN A 12 19.41 -8.36 15.44
N SER A 13 19.24 -7.10 15.85
CA SER A 13 17.95 -6.45 15.98
C SER A 13 18.06 -4.94 15.73
N SER A 14 16.93 -4.33 15.36
CA SER A 14 16.81 -2.89 15.15
C SER A 14 16.10 -2.23 16.32
N PHE A 15 16.57 -1.03 16.71
CA PHE A 15 15.90 -0.19 17.69
C PHE A 15 14.87 0.77 17.06
N GLY A 16 14.64 0.70 15.75
CA GLY A 16 13.78 1.66 15.04
C GLY A 16 12.35 1.74 15.60
N THR A 17 11.75 0.60 15.96
CA THR A 17 10.39 0.54 16.53
C THR A 17 10.33 1.15 17.93
N TYR A 18 11.37 0.94 18.73
CA TYR A 18 11.53 1.56 20.04
C TYR A 18 11.67 3.08 19.91
N CYS A 19 12.52 3.56 18.99
CA CYS A 19 12.68 4.97 18.70
C CYS A 19 11.37 5.63 18.23
N ALA A 20 10.56 4.93 17.41
CA ALA A 20 9.27 5.44 16.96
C ALA A 20 8.28 5.67 18.13
N ARG A 21 8.20 4.73 19.08
CA ARG A 21 7.39 4.91 20.29
C ARG A 21 7.91 6.05 21.16
N LEU A 22 9.23 6.15 21.31
CA LEU A 22 9.87 7.21 22.09
C LEU A 22 9.59 8.60 21.50
N ALA A 23 9.50 8.70 20.18
CA ALA A 23 9.13 9.93 19.46
C ALA A 23 7.62 10.26 19.55
N GLY A 24 6.82 9.45 20.25
CA GLY A 24 5.39 9.67 20.44
C GLY A 24 4.52 9.28 19.25
N LEU A 25 5.00 8.41 18.35
CA LEU A 25 4.13 7.90 17.29
C LEU A 25 3.00 7.04 17.89
N PRO A 26 1.77 7.14 17.34
CA PRO A 26 0.66 6.29 17.73
C PRO A 26 1.00 4.79 17.67
N ASP A 27 0.63 4.04 18.71
CA ASP A 27 0.92 2.60 18.81
C ASP A 27 0.37 1.80 17.63
N GLU A 28 -0.75 2.23 17.06
CA GLU A 28 -1.34 1.62 15.86
C GLU A 28 -0.39 1.68 14.66
N LEU A 29 0.25 2.83 14.43
CA LEU A 29 1.21 3.02 13.35
C LEU A 29 2.49 2.21 13.58
N VAL A 30 2.98 2.20 14.83
CA VAL A 30 4.16 1.40 15.19
C VAL A 30 3.87 -0.09 14.99
N THR A 31 2.71 -0.57 15.42
CA THR A 31 2.27 -1.96 15.26
C THR A 31 2.14 -2.34 13.79
N ARG A 32 1.60 -1.46 12.95
CA ARG A 32 1.55 -1.66 11.50
C ARG A 32 2.96 -1.74 10.91
N GLY A 33 3.86 -0.84 11.30
CA GLY A 33 5.26 -0.86 10.87
C GLY A 33 5.96 -2.18 11.20
N VAL A 34 5.74 -2.71 12.41
CA VAL A 34 6.26 -4.03 12.83
C VAL A 34 5.73 -5.15 11.93
N ARG A 35 4.43 -5.17 11.66
CA ARG A 35 3.80 -6.18 10.78
C ARG A 35 4.38 -6.15 9.37
N VAL A 36 4.48 -4.96 8.77
CA VAL A 36 5.03 -4.77 7.42
C VAL A 36 6.49 -5.18 7.37
N SER A 37 7.30 -4.75 8.35
CA SER A 37 8.72 -5.12 8.41
C SER A 37 8.92 -6.63 8.55
N THR A 38 8.04 -7.30 9.28
CA THR A 38 8.09 -8.76 9.47
C THR A 38 7.70 -9.49 8.18
N ALA A 39 6.67 -9.03 7.48
CA ALA A 39 6.26 -9.59 6.20
C ALA A 39 7.36 -9.42 5.14
N LEU A 40 7.96 -8.23 5.05
CA LEU A 40 9.05 -7.95 4.12
C LEU A 40 10.28 -8.82 4.38
N ALA A 41 10.65 -9.03 5.65
CA ALA A 41 11.78 -9.89 6.01
C ALA A 41 11.58 -11.37 5.61
N LYS A 42 10.32 -11.80 5.49
CA LYS A 42 9.95 -13.16 5.08
C LYS A 42 9.63 -13.28 3.59
N PHE A 43 9.68 -12.18 2.84
CA PHE A 43 9.13 -12.10 1.47
C PHE A 43 7.64 -12.47 1.39
N ASP A 44 6.90 -12.28 2.48
CA ASP A 44 5.46 -12.49 2.50
C ASP A 44 4.73 -11.29 1.87
N PRO A 45 3.54 -11.50 1.28
CA PRO A 45 2.68 -10.41 0.84
C PRO A 45 2.38 -9.45 2.00
N ILE A 46 2.56 -8.15 1.77
CA ILE A 46 2.26 -7.13 2.77
C ILE A 46 0.74 -6.96 2.82
N PRO A 47 0.08 -7.24 3.96
CA PRO A 47 -1.35 -6.99 4.09
C PRO A 47 -1.56 -5.48 4.13
N MET A 48 -1.89 -4.88 2.99
CA MET A 48 -2.48 -3.56 2.99
C MET A 48 -3.76 -3.65 3.81
N GLN A 49 -3.93 -2.76 4.79
CA GLN A 49 -5.24 -2.54 5.38
C GLN A 49 -6.08 -1.82 4.33
N VAL A 50 -6.55 -2.59 3.35
CA VAL A 50 -7.51 -2.14 2.37
C VAL A 50 -8.79 -1.94 3.14
N THR A 51 -9.13 -0.69 3.44
CA THR A 51 -10.48 -0.37 3.93
C THR A 51 -11.50 -0.96 2.93
N GLU A 52 -12.69 -1.35 3.39
CA GLU A 52 -13.71 -1.90 2.47
C GLU A 52 -13.97 -0.97 1.27
N LYS A 53 -13.81 0.35 1.48
CA LYS A 53 -13.83 1.37 0.43
C LYS A 53 -12.70 1.22 -0.59
N GLU A 54 -11.46 1.00 -0.16
CA GLU A 54 -10.33 0.78 -1.06
C GLU A 54 -10.48 -0.53 -1.84
N LYS A 55 -11.07 -1.56 -1.22
CA LYS A 55 -11.29 -2.86 -1.88
C LYS A 55 -12.34 -2.76 -2.98
N GLN A 56 -13.42 -2.05 -2.71
CA GLN A 56 -14.45 -1.72 -3.70
C GLN A 56 -13.88 -0.84 -4.81
N ARG A 57 -12.95 0.06 -4.49
CA ARG A 57 -12.29 0.89 -5.50
C ARG A 57 -11.38 0.08 -6.40
N ASP A 58 -10.58 -0.82 -5.85
CA ASP A 58 -9.68 -1.66 -6.63
C ASP A 58 -10.47 -2.63 -7.52
N SER A 59 -11.57 -3.22 -7.01
CA SER A 59 -12.44 -4.05 -7.86
C SER A 59 -13.15 -3.25 -8.97
N ALA A 60 -13.52 -1.99 -8.68
CA ALA A 60 -14.10 -1.10 -9.68
C ALA A 60 -13.07 -0.65 -10.73
N ALA A 61 -11.80 -0.46 -10.33
CA ALA A 61 -10.71 -0.15 -11.23
C ALA A 61 -10.38 -1.34 -12.15
N GLU A 62 -10.34 -2.56 -11.61
CA GLU A 62 -10.19 -3.79 -12.40
C GLU A 62 -11.33 -3.95 -13.41
N SER A 63 -12.57 -3.72 -12.98
CA SER A 63 -13.74 -3.78 -13.86
C SER A 63 -13.68 -2.75 -14.99
N LEU A 64 -13.18 -1.55 -14.71
CA LEU A 64 -12.97 -0.51 -15.72
C LEU A 64 -11.86 -0.90 -16.69
N ALA A 65 -10.73 -1.41 -16.19
CA ALA A 65 -9.61 -1.84 -17.01
C ALA A 65 -10.02 -2.93 -18.01
N ILE A 66 -10.79 -3.92 -17.58
CA ILE A 66 -11.34 -4.97 -18.46
C ILE A 66 -12.22 -4.34 -19.55
N LYS A 67 -13.15 -3.44 -19.18
CA LYS A 67 -14.00 -2.74 -20.16
C LYS A 67 -13.20 -1.90 -21.15
N MET A 68 -12.11 -1.28 -20.71
CA MET A 68 -11.25 -0.47 -21.58
C MET A 68 -10.42 -1.33 -22.53
N LEU A 69 -9.99 -2.52 -22.09
CA LEU A 69 -9.29 -3.49 -22.92
C LEU A 69 -10.22 -4.14 -23.97
N ASP A 70 -11.49 -4.35 -23.63
CA ASP A 70 -12.51 -4.90 -24.54
C ASP A 70 -13.13 -3.83 -25.46
N MET A 71 -12.85 -2.54 -25.25
CA MET A 71 -13.36 -1.48 -26.11
C MET A 71 -12.60 -1.46 -27.44
N ASP A 72 -13.35 -1.65 -28.53
CA ASP A 72 -12.87 -1.46 -29.88
C ASP A 72 -12.67 0.05 -30.16
N LEU A 73 -11.44 0.53 -29.96
CA LEU A 73 -11.04 1.92 -30.13
C LEU A 73 -11.17 2.42 -31.59
N GLU A 74 -11.32 1.53 -32.57
CA GLU A 74 -11.52 1.90 -33.97
C GLU A 74 -13.00 2.22 -34.25
N ASN A 75 -13.93 1.62 -33.51
CA ASN A 75 -15.38 1.80 -33.67
C ASN A 75 -16.02 2.67 -32.57
N VAL A 76 -15.38 2.79 -31.40
CA VAL A 76 -15.87 3.58 -30.26
C VAL A 76 -15.04 4.85 -30.14
N GLY A 77 -15.66 6.00 -30.40
CA GLY A 77 -14.97 7.30 -30.33
C GLY A 77 -14.35 7.55 -28.94
N LEU A 78 -13.16 8.15 -28.92
CA LEU A 78 -12.38 8.53 -27.72
C LEU A 78 -13.22 9.24 -26.64
N ALA A 79 -14.26 9.98 -27.05
CA ALA A 79 -15.19 10.65 -26.16
C ALA A 79 -15.94 9.68 -25.22
N THR A 80 -16.33 8.50 -25.74
CA THR A 80 -17.04 7.46 -24.97
C THR A 80 -16.12 6.83 -23.92
N CYS A 81 -14.86 6.63 -24.29
CA CYS A 81 -13.82 6.12 -23.41
C CYS A 81 -13.55 7.11 -22.26
N TRP A 82 -13.46 8.41 -22.57
CA TRP A 82 -13.28 9.47 -21.58
C TRP A 82 -14.47 9.61 -20.62
N THR A 83 -15.71 9.44 -21.10
CA THR A 83 -16.89 9.50 -20.23
C THR A 83 -16.95 8.38 -19.19
N GLU A 84 -16.44 7.18 -19.51
CA GLU A 84 -16.39 6.08 -18.55
C GLU A 84 -15.31 6.31 -17.48
N VAL A 85 -14.18 6.91 -17.85
CA VAL A 85 -13.14 7.34 -16.91
C VAL A 85 -13.65 8.47 -16.00
N GLU A 86 -14.33 9.49 -16.54
CA GLU A 86 -14.93 10.57 -15.73
C GLU A 86 -15.96 10.03 -14.73
N ARG A 87 -16.78 9.06 -15.13
CA ARG A 87 -17.77 8.43 -14.24
C ARG A 87 -17.12 7.69 -13.08
N PHE A 88 -15.94 7.11 -13.29
CA PHE A 88 -15.15 6.49 -12.23
C PHE A 88 -14.57 7.54 -11.28
N GLU A 89 -14.04 8.64 -11.80
CA GLU A 89 -13.46 9.71 -10.96
C GLU A 89 -14.50 10.49 -10.14
N ARG A 90 -15.72 10.69 -10.66
CA ARG A 90 -16.78 11.42 -9.94
C ARG A 90 -17.44 10.62 -8.79
N ARG A 91 -17.11 9.33 -8.61
CA ARG A 91 -17.57 8.50 -7.49
C ARG A 91 -16.69 8.61 -6.23
N ARG A 92 -15.70 9.51 -6.24
CA ARG A 92 -14.91 9.92 -5.08
C ARG A 92 -15.74 10.67 -4.05
#